data_AF-A0A1B6EG16-F1
#
_entry.id   AF-A0A1B6EG16-F1
#
_cell.length_a   1.000
_cell.length_b   1.000
_cell.length_c   1.000
_cell.angle_alpha   90.00
_cell.angle_beta   90.00
_cell.angle_gamma   90.00
#
_symmetry.space_group_name_H-M   'P 1'
#
loop_
_entity.id
_entity.type
_entity.pdbx_description
1 polymer ?
#
loop_
_entity_poly.entity_id
_entity_poly.type
_entity_poly.pdbx_seq_one_letter_code
_entity_poly.pdbx_strand_id
1 'polypeptide(L)'
;GHQDQVCYYTVINSVVLGRSRTTMKTVLIYLFVASFYVWCSAKYVVPPSLIEPLKPRGLRVSIPDDDGITLMAFHGNINVPFEGLEAGEMARDIIKKRGDRWVFEDKNIRLKKGDIIYYWIYVILDGLGYQGLDRNHTVTDFISIEETPHVLPKPNIGTTCENTVTTVRGKSACSRNLIFDSTFTSGTIDTSVWFHERKIGGSDLDDEFVIFDKDNSYIHKDHLVIKPTLTEEKYSEDFVRAGELSIPE
;
A
#
# COMPACT_ATOMS: atom_id res chain seq x y z
N GLY A 1 -0.81 -3.57 3.75
CA GLY A 1 -1.79 -2.61 3.22
C GLY A 1 -1.54 -1.19 3.68
N HIS A 2 -1.60 -0.22 2.76
CA HIS A 2 -1.85 1.19 3.11
C HIS A 2 -3.29 1.29 3.61
N GLN A 3 -3.50 1.90 4.78
CA GLN A 3 -4.81 2.06 5.40
C GLN A 3 -5.13 3.54 5.44
N ASP A 4 -6.29 3.93 4.88
CA ASP A 4 -6.84 5.26 5.11
C ASP A 4 -7.68 5.21 6.40
N GLN A 5 -7.44 6.16 7.30
CA GLN A 5 -8.12 6.25 8.59
C GLN A 5 -9.44 7.01 8.43
N VAL A 6 -10.56 6.34 8.68
CA VAL A 6 -11.89 6.97 8.67
C VAL A 6 -12.42 7.02 10.10
N CYS A 7 -12.65 8.23 10.62
CA CYS A 7 -13.11 8.46 11.98
C CYS A 7 -14.60 8.85 12.01
N TYR A 8 -15.36 8.19 12.88
CA TYR A 8 -16.77 8.47 13.11
C TYR A 8 -16.99 9.09 14.49
N TYR A 9 -17.90 10.06 14.56
CA TYR A 9 -18.34 10.68 15.81
C TYR A 9 -19.67 10.10 16.22
N THR A 10 -19.75 9.53 17.43
CA THR A 10 -21.02 9.10 18.03
C THR A 10 -21.27 9.89 19.32
N VAL A 11 -22.45 10.51 19.41
CA VAL A 11 -22.92 11.18 20.64
C VAL A 11 -23.87 10.23 21.36
N ILE A 12 -23.46 9.74 22.52
CA ILE A 12 -24.34 8.98 23.41
C ILE A 12 -24.84 9.93 24.49
N ASN A 13 -26.14 10.21 24.50
CA ASN A 13 -26.77 10.98 25.57
C ASN A 13 -27.08 10.04 26.74
N SER A 14 -26.34 10.19 27.85
CA SER A 14 -26.59 9.45 29.08
C SER A 14 -27.32 10.34 30.08
N VAL A 15 -28.39 9.83 30.69
CA VAL A 15 -29.14 10.53 31.76
C VAL A 15 -28.67 10.01 33.11
N VAL A 16 -28.03 10.86 33.91
CA VAL A 16 -27.63 10.51 35.28
C VAL A 16 -28.67 11.05 36.26
N LEU A 17 -29.29 10.14 37.02
CA LEU A 17 -30.28 10.47 38.06
C LEU A 17 -29.58 10.74 39.40
N GLY A 18 -29.46 12.01 39.78
CA GLY A 18 -28.98 12.43 41.10
C GLY A 18 -30.12 12.64 42.09
N ARG A 19 -30.02 12.08 43.31
CA ARG A 19 -31.00 12.29 44.39
C ARG A 19 -30.37 13.14 45.49
N SER A 20 -30.78 14.41 45.59
CA SER A 20 -30.36 15.31 46.68
C SER A 20 -31.21 15.08 47.93
N ARG A 21 -30.56 14.99 49.10
CA ARG A 21 -31.22 14.96 50.42
C ARG A 21 -31.07 16.30 51.12
N THR A 22 -31.92 17.25 50.76
CA THR A 22 -32.24 18.40 51.61
C THR A 22 -33.76 18.47 51.81
N THR A 23 -34.16 18.85 53.01
CA THR A 23 -35.48 18.63 53.60
C THR A 23 -36.61 19.21 52.73
N MET A 24 -37.60 18.34 52.43
CA MET A 24 -38.94 18.67 51.93
C MET A 24 -39.06 19.26 50.50
N LYS A 25 -38.65 18.47 49.50
CA LYS A 25 -39.35 18.14 48.23
C LYS A 25 -38.31 17.50 47.30
N THR A 26 -38.54 16.25 46.88
CA THR A 26 -37.61 15.54 45.99
C THR A 26 -37.55 16.25 44.63
N VAL A 27 -36.48 17.00 44.35
CA VAL A 27 -36.21 17.56 43.02
C VAL A 27 -35.31 16.57 42.29
N LEU A 28 -35.81 15.99 41.19
CA LEU A 28 -35.01 15.18 40.27
C LEU A 28 -34.25 16.14 39.34
N ILE A 29 -32.92 16.14 39.42
CA ILE A 29 -32.07 16.92 38.53
C ILE A 29 -31.58 15.97 37.43
N TYR A 30 -31.97 16.24 36.19
CA TYR A 30 -31.47 15.54 35.01
C TYR A 30 -30.22 16.24 34.50
N LEU A 31 -29.05 15.66 34.75
CA LEU A 31 -27.80 16.09 34.12
C LEU A 31 -27.59 15.27 32.85
N PHE A 32 -27.65 15.94 31.69
CA PHE A 32 -27.24 15.37 30.41
C PHE A 32 -25.72 15.46 30.33
N VAL A 33 -25.04 14.31 30.38
CA VAL A 33 -23.61 14.21 30.10
C VAL A 33 -23.48 13.65 28.69
N ALA A 34 -23.02 14.48 27.76
CA ALA A 34 -22.69 14.05 26.41
C ALA A 34 -21.23 13.57 26.39
N SER A 35 -21.02 12.27 26.21
CA SER A 35 -19.70 11.69 25.98
C SER A 35 -19.44 11.59 24.49
N PHE A 36 -18.36 12.21 24.01
CA PHE A 36 -17.90 12.12 22.62
C PHE A 36 -16.92 10.95 22.49
N TYR A 37 -17.34 9.88 21.81
CA TYR A 37 -16.42 8.81 21.42
C TYR A 37 -16.03 9.01 19.95
N VAL A 38 -14.72 9.10 19.69
CA VAL A 38 -14.15 9.05 18.35
C VAL A 38 -13.70 7.62 18.12
N TRP A 39 -14.32 6.93 17.17
CA TRP A 39 -13.84 5.62 16.73
C TRP A 39 -13.28 5.77 15.32
N CYS A 40 -11.98 5.54 15.18
CA CYS A 40 -11.33 5.43 13.88
C CYS A 40 -11.24 3.97 13.45
N SER A 41 -11.67 3.70 12.23
CA SER A 41 -11.50 2.41 11.55
C SER A 41 -10.53 2.59 10.40
N ALA A 42 -9.55 1.70 10.31
CA ALA A 42 -8.69 1.59 9.15
C ALA A 42 -9.47 0.91 8.01
N LYS A 43 -9.61 1.58 6.87
CA LYS A 43 -10.26 1.00 5.68
C LYS A 43 -9.18 0.39 4.77
N TYR A 44 -9.39 -0.85 4.33
CA TYR A 44 -8.51 -1.47 3.35
C TYR A 44 -8.59 -0.73 2.02
N VAL A 45 -7.42 -0.42 1.46
CA VAL A 45 -7.26 0.18 0.14
C VAL A 45 -6.63 -0.86 -0.79
N VAL A 46 -7.21 -1.04 -1.98
CA VAL A 46 -6.64 -1.94 -2.99
C VAL A 46 -5.21 -1.47 -3.32
N PRO A 47 -4.18 -2.31 -3.18
CA PRO A 47 -2.80 -1.89 -3.35
C PRO A 47 -2.49 -1.48 -4.80
N PRO A 48 -1.39 -0.75 -5.04
CA PRO A 48 -0.92 -0.46 -6.40
C PRO A 48 -0.71 -1.73 -7.22
N SER A 49 -1.05 -1.65 -8.50
CA SER A 49 -0.94 -2.77 -9.44
C SER A 49 0.37 -2.70 -10.22
N LEU A 50 1.02 -3.84 -10.40
CA LEU A 50 2.11 -4.02 -11.35
C LEU A 50 1.52 -4.32 -12.73
N ILE A 51 1.84 -3.49 -13.73
CA ILE A 51 1.36 -3.59 -15.12
C ILE A 51 2.53 -3.97 -16.02
N GLU A 52 2.41 -5.10 -16.72
CA GLU A 52 3.49 -5.70 -17.49
C GLU A 52 3.01 -5.99 -18.92
N PRO A 53 3.27 -5.09 -19.89
CA PRO A 53 3.11 -5.39 -21.31
C PRO A 53 4.12 -6.47 -21.72
N LEU A 54 3.66 -7.53 -22.39
CA LEU A 54 4.46 -8.75 -22.60
C LEU A 54 4.91 -8.89 -24.06
N LYS A 55 6.08 -9.50 -24.28
CA LYS A 55 6.54 -9.97 -25.59
C LYS A 55 6.12 -11.43 -25.84
N PRO A 56 5.80 -11.80 -27.09
CA PRO A 56 5.65 -10.92 -28.26
C PRO A 56 4.35 -10.10 -28.23
N ARG A 57 3.41 -10.49 -27.37
CA ARG A 57 2.13 -9.82 -27.10
C ARG A 57 1.63 -10.27 -25.74
N GLY A 58 0.69 -9.52 -25.18
CA GLY A 58 -0.02 -9.84 -23.96
C GLY A 58 0.09 -8.75 -22.91
N LEU A 59 -0.71 -8.91 -21.86
CA LEU A 59 -0.71 -8.05 -20.69
C LEU A 59 -0.79 -8.94 -19.45
N ARG A 60 0.06 -8.67 -18.46
CA ARG A 60 -0.04 -9.20 -17.12
C ARG A 60 -0.25 -8.05 -16.15
N VAL A 61 -1.23 -8.22 -15.26
CA VAL A 61 -1.55 -7.27 -14.20
C VAL A 61 -1.59 -8.02 -12.89
N SER A 62 -0.90 -7.51 -11.87
CA SER A 62 -0.91 -8.15 -10.57
C SER A 62 -0.95 -7.19 -9.39
N ILE A 63 -1.56 -7.64 -8.31
CA ILE A 63 -1.51 -7.00 -6.98
C ILE A 63 -0.88 -7.97 -5.98
N PRO A 64 -0.18 -7.47 -4.95
CA PRO A 64 0.24 -8.33 -3.84
C PRO A 64 -0.98 -8.93 -3.13
N ASP A 65 -0.80 -10.13 -2.59
CA ASP A 65 -1.74 -10.77 -1.70
C ASP A 65 -1.66 -10.14 -0.30
N ASP A 66 -2.81 -9.97 0.32
CA ASP A 66 -2.95 -9.70 1.75
C ASP A 66 -3.76 -10.86 2.36
N ASP A 67 -3.46 -11.24 3.60
CA ASP A 67 -4.15 -12.35 4.27
C ASP A 67 -5.66 -12.06 4.35
N GLY A 68 -6.48 -13.01 3.87
CA GLY A 68 -7.94 -12.87 3.81
C GLY A 68 -8.50 -12.54 2.42
N ILE A 69 -7.66 -12.22 1.44
CA ILE A 69 -8.15 -12.04 0.06
C ILE A 69 -8.61 -13.40 -0.49
N THR A 70 -9.81 -13.41 -1.09
CA THR A 70 -10.43 -14.59 -1.70
C THR A 70 -10.71 -14.42 -3.19
N LEU A 71 -10.74 -13.19 -3.69
CA LEU A 71 -10.97 -12.88 -5.09
C LEU A 71 -10.33 -11.54 -5.48
N MET A 72 -9.79 -11.49 -6.69
CA MET A 72 -9.46 -10.26 -7.40
C MET A 72 -10.23 -10.24 -8.73
N ALA A 73 -10.90 -9.16 -9.09
CA ALA A 73 -11.41 -8.94 -10.44
C ALA A 73 -10.63 -7.80 -11.12
N PHE A 74 -10.27 -7.99 -12.38
CA PHE A 74 -9.63 -6.96 -13.21
C PHE A 74 -10.59 -6.51 -14.31
N HIS A 75 -10.76 -5.20 -14.42
CA HIS A 75 -11.56 -4.55 -15.44
C HIS A 75 -10.72 -3.50 -16.15
N GLY A 76 -10.64 -3.51 -17.48
CA GLY A 76 -9.80 -2.58 -18.21
C GLY A 76 -10.18 -2.35 -19.67
N ASN A 77 -9.75 -1.19 -20.17
CA ASN A 77 -9.90 -0.72 -21.55
C ASN A 77 -8.55 -0.23 -22.08
N ILE A 78 -8.35 -0.32 -23.39
CA ILE A 78 -7.17 0.25 -24.04
C ILE A 78 -7.58 1.54 -24.77
N ASN A 79 -6.92 2.65 -24.44
CA ASN A 79 -7.15 4.00 -25.00
C ASN A 79 -8.58 4.55 -24.84
N VAL A 80 -9.40 3.93 -23.99
CA VAL A 80 -10.77 4.37 -23.68
C VAL A 80 -10.93 4.48 -22.17
N PRO A 81 -11.22 5.67 -21.61
CA PRO A 81 -11.49 5.81 -20.18
C PRO A 81 -12.82 5.15 -19.79
N PHE A 82 -12.99 4.88 -18.50
CA PHE A 82 -14.25 4.33 -17.98
C PHE A 82 -15.28 5.42 -17.71
N GLU A 83 -16.56 5.09 -17.93
CA GLU A 83 -17.69 5.82 -17.36
C GLU A 83 -18.30 4.99 -16.22
N GLY A 84 -17.85 5.21 -14.98
CA GLY A 84 -18.30 4.45 -13.82
C GLY A 84 -17.69 3.05 -13.72
N LEU A 85 -18.48 2.05 -13.30
CA LEU A 85 -18.03 0.68 -12.99
C LEU A 85 -18.39 -0.32 -14.09
N GLU A 86 -18.19 0.08 -15.34
CA GLU A 86 -18.42 -0.82 -16.48
C GLU A 86 -17.41 -1.96 -16.49
N ALA A 87 -17.78 -3.08 -17.13
CA ALA A 87 -16.93 -4.25 -17.22
C ALA A 87 -15.62 -3.97 -18.00
N GLY A 88 -15.69 -3.12 -19.02
CA GLY A 88 -14.60 -2.86 -19.97
C GLY A 88 -14.39 -3.99 -20.99
N GLU A 89 -13.43 -3.79 -21.89
CA GLU A 89 -13.01 -4.77 -22.91
C GLU A 89 -12.33 -5.99 -22.30
N MET A 90 -11.65 -5.79 -21.16
CA MET A 90 -11.00 -6.82 -20.37
C MET A 90 -11.75 -6.94 -19.05
N ALA A 91 -12.44 -8.05 -18.82
CA ALA A 91 -13.15 -8.31 -17.57
C ALA A 91 -12.91 -9.76 -17.14
N ARG A 92 -12.26 -9.98 -15.98
CA ARG A 92 -11.99 -11.33 -15.50
C ARG A 92 -11.85 -11.40 -13.98
N ASP A 93 -12.50 -12.42 -13.41
CA ASP A 93 -12.30 -12.82 -12.01
C ASP A 93 -11.12 -13.79 -11.89
N ILE A 94 -10.28 -13.53 -10.89
CA ILE A 94 -9.13 -14.32 -10.49
C ILE A 94 -9.48 -14.88 -9.11
N ILE A 95 -9.72 -16.18 -9.05
CA ILE A 95 -10.12 -16.92 -7.83
C ILE A 95 -8.96 -17.69 -7.19
N LYS A 96 -7.77 -17.63 -7.80
CA LYS A 96 -6.57 -18.30 -7.30
C LYS A 96 -5.34 -17.44 -7.55
N LYS A 97 -4.66 -17.07 -6.47
CA LYS A 97 -3.36 -16.39 -6.53
C LYS A 97 -2.26 -17.30 -7.11
N ARG A 98 -1.21 -16.68 -7.64
CA ARG A 98 0.02 -17.33 -8.09
C ARG A 98 1.15 -16.86 -7.17
N GLY A 99 1.60 -17.73 -6.28
CA GLY A 99 2.54 -17.34 -5.23
C GLY A 99 1.90 -16.36 -4.24
N ASP A 100 2.54 -15.21 -4.08
CA ASP A 100 2.16 -14.09 -3.22
C ASP A 100 1.34 -13.01 -3.96
N ARG A 101 0.87 -13.29 -5.19
CA ARG A 101 0.20 -12.28 -6.03
C ARG A 101 -1.08 -12.78 -6.66
N TRP A 102 -2.07 -11.90 -6.78
CA TRP A 102 -3.23 -12.12 -7.65
C TRP A 102 -2.89 -11.64 -9.04
N VAL A 103 -3.06 -12.50 -10.05
CA VAL A 103 -2.51 -12.26 -11.39
C VAL A 103 -3.58 -12.43 -12.46
N PHE A 104 -3.96 -11.32 -13.09
CA PHE A 104 -4.58 -11.31 -14.39
C PHE A 104 -3.49 -11.46 -15.46
N GLU A 105 -3.70 -12.37 -16.42
CA GLU A 105 -2.82 -12.49 -17.57
C GLU A 105 -3.62 -12.87 -18.80
N ASP A 106 -3.39 -12.14 -19.89
CA ASP A 106 -3.91 -12.50 -21.20
C ASP A 106 -2.83 -12.30 -22.26
N LYS A 107 -2.33 -13.42 -22.78
CA LYS A 107 -1.30 -13.48 -23.84
C LYS A 107 -1.85 -13.07 -25.22
N ASN A 108 -3.15 -12.78 -25.34
CA ASN A 108 -3.75 -12.39 -26.61
C ASN A 108 -3.87 -10.90 -26.84
N ILE A 109 -3.81 -10.11 -25.79
CA ILE A 109 -3.88 -8.65 -25.85
C ILE A 109 -2.72 -8.10 -26.68
N ARG A 110 -3.01 -7.17 -27.58
CA ARG A 110 -2.02 -6.53 -28.45
C ARG A 110 -1.90 -5.06 -28.05
N LEU A 111 -0.81 -4.73 -27.36
CA LEU A 111 -0.47 -3.37 -26.98
C LEU A 111 0.58 -2.79 -27.92
N LYS A 112 0.62 -1.47 -28.01
CA LYS A 112 1.65 -0.66 -28.67
C LYS A 112 2.26 0.31 -27.65
N LYS A 113 3.50 0.70 -27.89
CA LYS A 113 4.13 1.78 -27.13
C LYS A 113 3.32 3.05 -27.30
N GLY A 114 2.97 3.70 -26.19
CA GLY A 114 2.11 4.87 -26.14
C GLY A 114 0.62 4.58 -25.88
N ASP A 115 0.17 3.32 -25.94
CA ASP A 115 -1.19 2.98 -25.52
C ASP A 115 -1.38 3.27 -24.02
N ILE A 116 -2.57 3.72 -23.64
CA ILE A 116 -2.97 3.94 -22.26
C ILE A 116 -3.96 2.85 -21.86
N ILE A 117 -3.63 2.09 -20.81
CA ILE A 117 -4.53 1.12 -20.22
C ILE A 117 -5.29 1.83 -19.11
N TYR A 118 -6.59 2.05 -19.28
CA TYR A 118 -7.47 2.51 -18.21
C TYR A 118 -8.05 1.27 -17.51
N TYR A 119 -8.10 1.26 -16.18
CA TYR A 119 -8.53 0.07 -15.46
C TYR A 119 -9.01 0.35 -14.04
N TRP A 120 -9.75 -0.60 -13.49
CA TRP A 120 -10.10 -0.69 -12.08
C TRP A 120 -10.00 -2.13 -11.59
N ILE A 121 -9.76 -2.31 -10.29
CA ILE A 121 -9.60 -3.61 -9.65
C ILE A 121 -10.61 -3.75 -8.51
N TYR A 122 -11.25 -4.90 -8.42
CA TYR A 122 -12.08 -5.28 -7.28
C TYR A 122 -11.38 -6.37 -6.46
N VAL A 123 -11.45 -6.31 -5.14
CA VAL A 123 -10.89 -7.30 -4.23
C VAL A 123 -11.94 -7.70 -3.21
N ILE A 124 -12.10 -9.01 -2.97
CA ILE A 124 -12.85 -9.52 -1.80
C ILE A 124 -11.85 -9.90 -0.72
N LEU A 125 -11.84 -9.15 0.37
CA LEU A 125 -11.03 -9.36 1.57
C LEU A 125 -11.98 -9.65 2.74
N ASP A 126 -11.84 -10.83 3.37
CA ASP A 126 -12.67 -11.26 4.50
C ASP A 126 -14.19 -11.17 4.22
N GLY A 127 -14.59 -11.44 2.97
CA GLY A 127 -15.97 -11.37 2.50
C GLY A 127 -16.48 -9.96 2.16
N LEU A 128 -15.66 -8.92 2.33
CA LEU A 128 -15.99 -7.54 2.00
C LEU A 128 -15.32 -7.10 0.69
N GLY A 129 -16.06 -6.31 -0.10
CA GLY A 129 -15.64 -5.82 -1.41
C GLY A 129 -14.94 -4.47 -1.37
N TYR A 130 -13.80 -4.35 -2.05
CA TYR A 130 -13.01 -3.13 -2.13
C TYR A 130 -12.65 -2.83 -3.59
N GLN A 131 -12.67 -1.54 -3.96
CA GLN A 131 -12.43 -1.08 -5.32
C GLN A 131 -11.20 -0.18 -5.38
N GLY A 132 -10.33 -0.41 -6.36
CA GLY A 132 -9.27 0.51 -6.78
C GLY A 132 -9.65 1.13 -8.11
N LEU A 133 -10.21 2.35 -8.06
CA LEU A 133 -10.79 3.05 -9.21
C LEU A 133 -9.78 3.99 -9.90
N ASP A 134 -10.18 4.50 -11.07
CA ASP A 134 -9.55 5.60 -11.80
C ASP A 134 -8.05 5.42 -12.09
N ARG A 135 -7.62 4.16 -12.30
CA ARG A 135 -6.23 3.84 -12.57
C ARG A 135 -5.95 3.88 -14.06
N ASN A 136 -4.75 4.31 -14.41
CA ASN A 136 -4.25 4.21 -15.77
C ASN A 136 -2.76 3.86 -15.81
N HIS A 137 -2.30 3.35 -16.96
CA HIS A 137 -0.89 3.08 -17.22
C HIS A 137 -0.56 3.27 -18.69
N THR A 138 0.43 4.11 -18.99
CA THR A 138 0.96 4.29 -20.35
C THR A 138 2.00 3.24 -20.64
N VAL A 139 1.80 2.48 -21.72
CA VAL A 139 2.73 1.45 -22.19
C VAL A 139 4.01 2.11 -22.70
N THR A 140 5.07 2.05 -21.90
CA THR A 140 6.38 2.57 -22.30
C THR A 140 7.27 1.50 -22.92
N ASP A 141 7.24 0.27 -22.39
CA ASP A 141 8.14 -0.83 -22.79
C ASP A 141 7.45 -2.21 -22.63
N PHE A 142 8.11 -3.26 -23.16
CA PHE A 142 7.59 -4.64 -23.17
C PHE A 142 8.59 -5.63 -22.57
N ILE A 143 8.09 -6.54 -21.74
CA ILE A 143 8.87 -7.51 -20.96
C ILE A 143 8.83 -8.88 -21.66
N SER A 144 9.99 -9.54 -21.80
CA SER A 144 10.06 -10.93 -22.28
C SER A 144 9.75 -11.89 -21.13
N ILE A 145 8.68 -12.67 -21.28
CA ILE A 145 8.38 -13.81 -20.38
C ILE A 145 9.28 -14.97 -20.80
N GLU A 146 10.58 -14.91 -20.55
CA GLU A 146 11.35 -16.15 -20.53
C GLU A 146 10.91 -16.91 -19.28
N GLU A 147 10.24 -18.04 -19.48
CA GLU A 147 9.76 -18.89 -18.39
C GLU A 147 10.97 -19.45 -17.62
N THR A 148 11.06 -19.11 -16.32
CA THR A 148 11.94 -19.62 -15.23
C THR A 148 13.17 -18.77 -14.83
N PRO A 149 13.66 -19.00 -13.59
CA PRO A 149 13.54 -18.16 -12.39
C PRO A 149 14.56 -17.00 -12.35
N HIS A 150 14.13 -15.78 -11.97
CA HIS A 150 15.00 -14.64 -11.63
C HIS A 150 16.36 -14.62 -12.36
N VAL A 151 16.36 -14.65 -13.69
CA VAL A 151 17.56 -14.27 -14.44
C VAL A 151 17.36 -12.83 -14.85
N LEU A 152 17.93 -11.97 -14.01
CA LEU A 152 18.39 -10.63 -14.33
C LEU A 152 18.65 -10.49 -15.85
N PRO A 153 18.16 -9.41 -16.51
CA PRO A 153 18.49 -9.20 -17.91
C PRO A 153 20.02 -9.26 -18.06
N LYS A 154 20.50 -10.25 -18.83
CA LYS A 154 21.93 -10.38 -19.14
C LYS A 154 22.42 -9.01 -19.62
N PRO A 155 23.60 -8.54 -19.17
CA PRO A 155 24.14 -7.29 -19.65
C PRO A 155 24.22 -7.37 -21.17
N ASN A 156 23.59 -6.44 -21.86
CA ASN A 156 23.85 -6.28 -23.29
C ASN A 156 25.33 -5.92 -23.43
N ILE A 157 26.14 -6.90 -23.83
CA ILE A 157 27.45 -6.69 -24.44
C ILE A 157 27.19 -6.10 -25.84
N GLY A 158 26.72 -4.85 -25.82
CA GLY A 158 26.53 -3.97 -26.95
C GLY A 158 27.15 -2.64 -26.56
N THR A 159 28.26 -2.31 -27.22
CA THR A 159 29.40 -1.49 -26.79
C THR A 159 29.16 0.01 -26.56
N THR A 160 27.95 0.48 -26.23
CA THR A 160 27.73 1.89 -25.93
C THR A 160 26.83 2.06 -24.72
N CYS A 161 27.47 2.34 -23.57
CA CYS A 161 26.80 2.75 -22.35
C CYS A 161 26.22 4.16 -22.57
N GLU A 162 24.91 4.24 -22.76
CA GLU A 162 24.20 5.52 -22.78
C GLU A 162 24.11 6.03 -21.33
N ASN A 163 24.75 7.17 -21.05
CA ASN A 163 24.80 7.74 -19.71
C ASN A 163 23.39 8.11 -19.20
N THR A 164 23.13 7.87 -17.92
CA THR A 164 21.92 8.30 -17.22
C THR A 164 22.25 9.33 -16.14
N VAL A 165 21.20 10.01 -15.65
CA VAL A 165 21.29 10.89 -14.47
C VAL A 165 21.67 10.08 -13.22
N THR A 166 21.26 8.81 -13.16
CA THR A 166 21.57 7.94 -12.03
C THR A 166 23.06 7.63 -11.99
N THR A 167 23.66 7.70 -10.81
CA THR A 167 25.04 7.31 -10.59
C THR A 167 25.12 6.12 -9.65
N VAL A 168 26.01 5.18 -9.95
CA VAL A 168 26.35 4.05 -9.08
C VAL A 168 27.78 4.27 -8.61
N ARG A 169 27.95 4.48 -7.29
CA ARG A 169 29.24 4.80 -6.68
C ARG A 169 29.96 5.98 -7.37
N GLY A 170 29.21 7.03 -7.70
CA GLY A 170 29.72 8.26 -8.31
C GLY A 170 30.01 8.18 -9.81
N LYS A 171 29.69 7.06 -10.49
CA LYS A 171 29.81 6.93 -11.95
C LYS A 171 28.43 6.84 -12.59
N SER A 172 28.21 7.48 -13.73
CA SER A 172 26.94 7.38 -14.46
C SER A 172 26.60 5.92 -14.76
N ALA A 173 25.37 5.51 -14.48
CA ALA A 173 24.85 4.20 -14.81
C ALA A 173 24.41 4.16 -16.28
N CYS A 174 24.56 3.00 -16.92
CA CYS A 174 24.07 2.82 -18.29
C CYS A 174 22.55 2.73 -18.29
N SER A 175 21.93 3.41 -19.27
CA SER A 175 20.50 3.33 -19.51
C SER A 175 20.07 1.88 -19.74
N ARG A 176 18.93 1.50 -19.17
CA ARG A 176 18.30 0.17 -19.26
C ARG A 176 19.09 -0.98 -18.61
N ASN A 177 20.16 -0.68 -17.87
CA ASN A 177 20.81 -1.68 -17.03
C ASN A 177 20.20 -1.62 -15.63
N LEU A 178 20.02 -2.80 -15.05
CA LEU A 178 19.68 -2.89 -13.63
C LEU A 178 20.86 -2.38 -12.79
N ILE A 179 20.56 -1.49 -11.86
CA ILE A 179 21.54 -0.86 -10.97
C ILE A 179 21.56 -1.46 -9.57
N PHE A 180 20.45 -2.08 -9.15
CA PHE A 180 20.30 -2.70 -7.85
C PHE A 180 19.07 -3.62 -7.86
N ASP A 181 19.19 -4.78 -7.23
CA ASP A 181 18.07 -5.70 -6.95
C ASP A 181 18.31 -6.37 -5.60
N SER A 182 17.23 -6.64 -4.87
CA SER A 182 17.24 -7.29 -3.56
C SER A 182 16.02 -8.18 -3.43
N THR A 183 16.29 -9.46 -3.20
CA THR A 183 15.26 -10.49 -3.14
C THR A 183 14.73 -10.72 -1.73
N PHE A 184 15.38 -10.19 -0.69
CA PHE A 184 14.98 -10.33 0.72
C PHE A 184 14.68 -11.79 1.17
N THR A 185 15.29 -12.77 0.51
CA THR A 185 15.06 -14.22 0.72
C THR A 185 15.72 -14.79 1.98
N SER A 186 16.50 -13.99 2.72
CA SER A 186 17.25 -14.42 3.90
C SER A 186 16.39 -14.63 5.15
N GLY A 187 15.10 -14.27 5.13
CA GLY A 187 14.21 -14.31 6.29
C GLY A 187 14.47 -13.20 7.33
N THR A 188 15.58 -12.47 7.23
CA THR A 188 15.91 -11.26 8.00
C THR A 188 16.53 -10.21 7.09
N ILE A 189 16.46 -8.94 7.48
CA ILE A 189 17.13 -7.85 6.76
C ILE A 189 18.64 -8.00 6.92
N ASP A 190 19.37 -8.11 5.80
CA ASP A 190 20.83 -8.15 5.80
C ASP A 190 21.41 -6.76 6.09
N THR A 191 21.88 -6.56 7.32
CA THR A 191 22.42 -5.27 7.78
C THR A 191 23.78 -4.91 7.22
N SER A 192 24.42 -5.81 6.45
CA SER A 192 25.64 -5.49 5.69
C SER A 192 25.34 -4.79 4.37
N VAL A 193 24.10 -4.89 3.87
CA VAL A 193 23.63 -4.28 2.61
C VAL A 193 22.63 -3.16 2.90
N TRP A 194 21.73 -3.38 3.86
CA TRP A 194 20.63 -2.50 4.18
C TRP A 194 20.79 -1.88 5.56
N PHE A 195 20.49 -0.61 5.69
CA PHE A 195 20.45 0.06 6.99
C PHE A 195 19.15 0.86 7.11
N HIS A 196 18.66 0.98 8.33
CA HIS A 196 17.51 1.81 8.64
C HIS A 196 17.96 3.24 8.86
N GLU A 197 17.30 4.19 8.21
CA GLU A 197 17.36 5.58 8.66
C GLU A 197 16.60 5.70 9.97
N ARG A 198 17.28 6.21 11.02
CA ARG A 198 16.68 6.54 12.30
C ARG A 198 16.63 8.04 12.45
N LYS A 199 15.42 8.62 12.38
CA LYS A 199 15.21 10.06 12.49
C LYS A 199 13.77 10.40 12.85
N ILE A 200 13.58 11.57 13.43
CA ILE A 200 12.27 12.22 13.50
C ILE A 200 12.07 12.96 12.18
N GLY A 201 10.96 12.71 11.51
CA GLY A 201 10.54 13.39 10.29
C GLY A 201 9.93 14.76 10.58
N GLY A 202 9.80 15.56 9.53
CA GLY A 202 9.35 16.95 9.62
C GLY A 202 10.50 17.93 9.84
N SER A 203 10.44 19.05 9.14
CA SER A 203 11.32 20.21 9.31
C SER A 203 10.57 21.46 9.75
N ASP A 204 9.26 21.51 9.52
CA ASP A 204 8.38 22.63 9.82
C ASP A 204 7.34 22.26 10.90
N LEU A 205 6.76 23.27 11.55
CA LEU A 205 5.81 23.07 12.66
C LEU A 205 4.47 22.46 12.25
N ASP A 206 4.12 22.54 10.95
CA ASP A 206 2.88 22.00 10.40
C ASP A 206 3.06 20.59 9.81
N ASP A 207 4.28 20.04 9.86
CA ASP A 207 4.55 18.69 9.37
C ASP A 207 3.92 17.62 10.27
N GLU A 208 3.48 16.53 9.65
CA GLU A 208 3.04 15.35 10.37
C GLU A 208 4.21 14.77 11.17
N PHE A 209 3.98 14.48 12.46
CA PHE A 209 5.00 13.89 13.32
C PHE A 209 5.20 12.41 12.97
N VAL A 210 6.32 12.11 12.29
CA VAL A 210 6.68 10.76 11.85
C VAL A 210 8.00 10.33 12.48
N ILE A 211 8.08 9.09 12.93
CA ILE A 211 9.32 8.50 13.45
C ILE A 211 9.77 7.39 12.51
N PHE A 212 10.99 7.52 11.98
CA PHE A 212 11.67 6.47 11.24
C PHE A 212 12.52 5.65 12.21
N ASP A 213 12.23 4.36 12.32
CA ASP A 213 12.91 3.41 13.20
C ASP A 213 12.91 2.01 12.57
N LYS A 214 13.77 1.11 13.07
CA LYS A 214 13.95 -0.25 12.52
C LYS A 214 12.76 -1.18 12.77
N ASP A 215 11.99 -0.90 13.82
CA ASP A 215 10.99 -1.84 14.35
C ASP A 215 9.77 -2.04 13.45
N ASN A 216 9.52 -1.13 12.51
CA ASN A 216 8.39 -1.18 11.58
C ASN A 216 8.72 -1.86 10.24
N SER A 217 9.86 -2.55 10.17
CA SER A 217 10.26 -3.28 8.97
C SER A 217 10.78 -4.68 9.30
N TYR A 218 10.32 -5.67 8.53
CA TYR A 218 10.68 -7.08 8.72
C TYR A 218 10.53 -7.84 7.42
N ILE A 219 11.11 -9.04 7.36
CA ILE A 219 10.91 -9.94 6.23
C ILE A 219 9.75 -10.89 6.53
N HIS A 220 8.80 -10.99 5.62
CA HIS A 220 7.70 -11.94 5.69
C HIS A 220 7.46 -12.55 4.32
N LYS A 221 7.45 -13.89 4.24
CA LYS A 221 7.28 -14.63 2.98
C LYS A 221 8.22 -14.11 1.86
N ASP A 222 9.51 -13.98 2.18
CA ASP A 222 10.58 -13.48 1.28
C ASP A 222 10.40 -12.04 0.76
N HIS A 223 9.59 -11.22 1.43
CA HIS A 223 9.39 -9.81 1.09
C HIS A 223 9.74 -8.90 2.26
N LEU A 224 10.33 -7.75 1.95
CA LEU A 224 10.41 -6.64 2.89
C LEU A 224 9.01 -6.08 3.12
N VAL A 225 8.51 -6.25 4.33
CA VAL A 225 7.29 -5.61 4.82
C VAL A 225 7.71 -4.38 5.61
N ILE A 226 7.16 -3.22 5.23
CA ILE A 226 7.25 -1.98 5.99
C ILE A 226 5.83 -1.64 6.41
N LYS A 227 5.55 -1.69 7.71
CA LYS A 227 4.22 -1.44 8.27
C LYS A 227 4.33 -0.36 9.34
N PRO A 228 3.75 0.84 9.11
CA PRO A 228 3.66 1.85 10.14
C PRO A 228 2.86 1.34 11.35
N THR A 229 3.26 1.81 12.53
CA THR A 229 2.57 1.54 13.80
C THR A 229 2.32 2.90 14.46
N LEU A 230 1.15 3.11 15.05
CA LEU A 230 0.86 4.37 15.73
C LEU A 230 1.77 4.53 16.96
N THR A 231 2.20 5.75 17.23
CA THR A 231 3.07 6.04 18.38
C THR A 231 2.38 5.68 19.71
N GLU A 232 1.06 5.88 19.81
CA GLU A 232 0.26 5.49 20.98
C GLU A 232 0.17 3.97 21.16
N GLU A 233 0.16 3.20 20.06
CA GLU A 233 0.20 1.73 20.12
C GLU A 233 1.55 1.23 20.61
N LYS A 234 2.65 1.91 20.21
CA LYS A 234 4.01 1.53 20.62
C LYS A 234 4.36 1.99 22.04
N TYR A 235 3.95 3.18 22.45
CA TYR A 235 4.43 3.82 23.68
C TYR A 235 3.34 4.24 24.68
N SER A 236 2.04 4.13 24.37
CA SER A 236 0.85 4.65 25.08
C SER A 236 0.40 6.06 24.71
N GLU A 237 -0.89 6.35 24.94
CA GLU A 237 -1.47 7.70 24.78
C GLU A 237 -0.79 8.74 25.69
N ASP A 238 -0.45 8.38 26.93
CA ASP A 238 0.20 9.30 27.88
C ASP A 238 1.60 9.71 27.39
N PHE A 239 2.32 8.77 26.77
CA PHE A 239 3.61 9.06 26.15
C PHE A 239 3.47 10.05 24.98
N VAL A 240 2.45 9.92 24.15
CA VAL A 240 2.22 10.85 23.02
C VAL A 240 1.91 12.27 23.54
N ARG A 241 1.31 12.40 24.73
CA ARG A 241 0.94 13.70 25.32
C ARG A 241 2.07 14.40 26.07
N ALA A 242 2.89 13.64 26.80
CA ALA A 242 3.88 14.21 27.73
C ALA A 242 5.19 13.41 27.82
N GLY A 243 5.38 12.42 26.96
CA GLY A 243 6.58 11.60 26.91
C GLY A 243 7.75 12.30 26.22
N GLU A 244 8.94 11.80 26.49
CA GLU A 244 10.18 12.22 25.83
C GLU A 244 10.68 11.05 24.96
N LEU A 245 10.82 11.30 23.67
CA LEU A 245 11.35 10.32 22.72
C LEU A 245 12.82 10.64 22.42
N SER A 246 13.71 9.70 22.76
CA SER A 246 15.09 9.72 22.33
C SER A 246 15.31 8.65 21.27
N ILE A 247 15.80 9.05 20.10
CA ILE A 247 16.21 8.12 19.04
C ILE A 247 17.74 8.03 19.12
N PRO A 248 18.30 6.87 19.51
CA PRO A 248 19.75 6.71 19.52
C PRO A 248 20.31 6.88 18.11
N GLU A 249 21.51 7.48 17.99
CA GLU A 249 22.27 7.53 16.74
C GLU A 249 22.58 6.12 16.20
#